data_AF-A0A9P1IXG0-F1
#
_entry.id   AF-A0A9P1IXG0-F1
#
_cell.length_a   1.000
_cell.length_b   1.000
_cell.length_c   1.000
_cell.angle_alpha   90.00
_cell.angle_beta   90.00
_cell.angle_gamma   90.00
#
_symmetry.space_group_name_H-M   'P 1'
#
loop_
_entity.id
_entity.type
_entity.pdbx_description
1 polymer ?
#
loop_
_entity_poly.entity_id
_entity_poly.type
_entity_poly.pdbx_seq_one_letter_code
_entity_poly.pdbx_strand_id
1 'polypeptide(L)' 'MVVDCDVMAEMGHSTNLRISLLLNLTIAIISIPIYIYAFLYLSSRQLFHKNTRIQIQVHIFGLIMHSCGR' A
#
# COMPACT_ATOMS: atom_id res chain seq x y z
N MET A 1 13.99 25.46 -12.54
CA MET A 1 12.71 25.37 -11.83
C MET A 1 12.85 26.20 -10.57
N VAL A 2 12.13 27.31 -10.46
CA VAL A 2 12.03 28.05 -9.21
C VAL A 2 11.07 27.25 -8.34
N VAL A 3 11.52 26.84 -7.15
CA VAL A 3 10.67 26.17 -6.17
C VAL A 3 9.85 27.25 -5.48
N ASP A 4 8.63 27.45 -5.95
CA ASP A 4 7.67 28.35 -5.31
C ASP A 4 7.08 27.65 -4.08
N CYS A 5 7.58 28.03 -2.90
CA CYS A 5 7.07 27.52 -1.63
C CYS A 5 5.58 27.81 -1.43
N ASP A 6 5.06 28.89 -2.03
CA ASP A 6 3.62 29.22 -2.03
C ASP A 6 2.78 28.15 -2.74
N VAL A 7 3.25 27.64 -3.88
CA VAL A 7 2.55 26.57 -4.62
C VAL A 7 2.59 25.26 -3.84
N MET A 8 3.69 24.96 -3.13
CA MET A 8 3.74 23.80 -2.23
C MET A 8 2.84 23.96 -1.00
N ALA A 9 2.75 25.17 -0.44
CA ALA A 9 1.87 25.48 0.68
C ALA A 9 0.39 25.38 0.28
N GLU A 10 0.02 25.88 -0.91
CA GLU A 10 -1.33 25.80 -1.45
C GLU A 10 -1.75 24.34 -1.75
N MET A 11 -0.85 23.54 -2.35
CA MET A 11 -1.08 22.11 -2.55
C MET A 11 -1.21 21.35 -1.21
N GLY A 12 -0.45 21.73 -0.19
CA GLY A 12 -0.53 21.17 1.16
C GLY A 12 -1.81 21.56 1.93
N HIS A 13 -2.45 22.67 1.54
CA HIS A 13 -3.68 23.18 2.15
C HIS A 13 -4.96 22.75 1.40
N SER A 14 -4.82 22.12 0.22
CA SER A 14 -5.93 21.56 -0.53
C SER A 14 -6.62 20.44 0.25
N THR A 15 -7.83 20.74 0.74
CA THR A 15 -8.66 19.81 1.53
C THR A 15 -8.92 18.50 0.78
N ASN A 16 -9.09 18.56 -0.55
CA ASN A 16 -9.30 17.40 -1.41
C ASN A 16 -8.09 16.47 -1.42
N LEU A 17 -6.88 17.03 -1.50
CA LEU A 17 -5.64 16.25 -1.49
C LEU A 17 -5.44 15.56 -0.14
N ARG A 18 -5.68 16.29 0.96
CA ARG A 18 -5.61 15.77 2.33
C ARG A 18 -6.59 14.62 2.58
N ILE A 19 -7.84 14.75 2.14
CA ILE A 19 -8.84 13.69 2.30
C ILE A 19 -8.43 12.46 1.48
N SER A 20 -7.99 12.64 0.24
CA SER A 20 -7.51 11.55 -0.60
C SER A 20 -6.31 10.82 0.03
N LEU A 21 -5.33 11.56 0.55
CA LEU A 21 -4.19 11.01 1.29
C LEU A 21 -4.61 10.25 2.54
N LEU A 22 -5.53 10.81 3.34
CA LEU A 22 -5.98 10.21 4.58
C LEU A 22 -6.76 8.91 4.34
N LEU A 23 -7.61 8.87 3.31
CA LEU A 23 -8.31 7.65 2.89
C LEU A 23 -7.33 6.57 2.40
N ASN A 24 -6.40 6.93 1.51
CA ASN A 24 -5.38 6.00 1.03
C ASN A 24 -4.51 5.47 2.17
N LEU A 25 -4.12 6.33 3.11
CA LEU A 25 -3.33 5.95 4.27
C LEU A 25 -4.12 5.02 5.20
N THR A 26 -5.40 5.30 5.45
CA THR A 26 -6.26 4.44 6.29
C THR A 26 -6.43 3.06 5.66
N ILE A 27 -6.67 3.01 4.35
CA ILE A 27 -6.77 1.74 3.61
C ILE A 27 -5.44 0.98 3.70
N ALA A 28 -4.31 1.65 3.50
CA ALA A 28 -2.98 1.02 3.59
C ALA A 28 -2.70 0.46 4.99
N ILE A 29 -2.98 1.21 6.06
CA ILE A 29 -2.79 0.79 7.45
C ILE A 29 -3.61 -0.46 7.77
N ILE A 30 -4.84 -0.56 7.28
CA ILE A 30 -5.70 -1.73 7.51
C ILE A 30 -5.29 -2.91 6.62
N SER A 31 -4.90 -2.65 5.38
CA SER A 31 -4.61 -3.71 4.41
C SER A 31 -3.23 -4.37 4.63
N ILE A 32 -2.22 -3.65 5.12
CA ILE A 32 -0.90 -4.22 5.46
C ILE A 32 -0.99 -5.41 6.44
N PRO A 33 -1.63 -5.32 7.62
CA PRO A 33 -1.72 -6.47 8.54
C PRO A 33 -2.53 -7.63 7.94
N ILE A 34 -3.55 -7.33 7.12
CA ILE A 34 -4.33 -8.35 6.40
C ILE A 34 -3.44 -9.09 5.39
N TYR A 35 -2.62 -8.36 4.63
CA TYR A 35 -1.69 -8.92 3.65
C TYR A 35 -0.60 -9.77 4.30
N ILE A 36 -0.03 -9.31 5.43
CA ILE A 36 0.93 -10.09 6.20
C ILE A 36 0.29 -11.38 6.72
N TYR A 37 -0.90 -11.30 7.30
CA TYR A 37 -1.63 -12.47 7.76
C TYR A 37 -1.92 -13.45 6.61
N ALA A 38 -2.42 -12.94 5.48
CA ALA A 38 -2.70 -13.74 4.28
C ALA A 38 -1.44 -14.42 3.74
N PHE A 39 -0.29 -13.73 3.76
CA PHE A 39 1.00 -14.29 3.34
C PHE A 39 1.44 -15.44 4.24
N LEU A 40 1.37 -15.28 5.56
CA LEU A 40 1.70 -16.32 6.55
C LEU A 40 0.73 -17.50 6.45
N TYR A 41 -0.56 -17.23 6.29
CA TYR A 41 -1.59 -18.23 6.14
C TYR A 41 -1.41 -19.04 4.86
N LEU A 42 -1.16 -18.38 3.72
CA LEU A 42 -0.85 -19.04 2.46
C LEU A 42 0.38 -19.90 2.59
N SER A 43 1.43 -19.43 3.29
CA SER A 43 2.67 -20.18 3.49
C SER A 43 2.44 -21.48 4.27
N SER A 44 1.66 -21.41 5.36
CA SER A 44 1.36 -22.55 6.25
C SER A 44 0.42 -23.60 5.61
N ARG A 45 -0.58 -23.17 4.84
CA ARG A 45 -1.62 -24.06 4.31
C ARG A 45 -1.36 -24.40 2.86
N GLN A 46 -1.24 -25.68 2.46
CA GLN A 46 -1.14 -26.10 1.04
C GLN A 46 -2.49 -26.06 0.28
N LEU A 47 -3.23 -24.94 0.38
CA LEU A 47 -4.53 -24.77 -0.29
C LEU A 47 -4.44 -24.57 -1.81
N PHE A 48 -3.26 -24.17 -2.30
CA PHE A 48 -3.03 -23.86 -3.71
C PHE A 48 -1.78 -24.55 -4.24
N HIS A 49 -1.80 -24.87 -5.54
CA HIS A 49 -0.62 -25.35 -6.27
C HIS A 49 0.56 -24.38 -6.10
N LYS A 50 1.79 -24.91 -6.04
CA LYS A 50 3.01 -24.13 -5.76
C LYS A 50 3.14 -22.89 -6.64
N ASN A 51 2.81 -23.00 -7.93
CA ASN A 51 2.93 -21.90 -8.88
C ASN A 51 1.98 -20.73 -8.54
N THR A 52 0.71 -21.04 -8.26
CA THR A 52 -0.30 -20.04 -7.88
C THR A 52 0.01 -19.41 -6.53
N ARG A 53 0.56 -20.19 -5.59
CA ARG A 53 1.02 -19.67 -4.29
C ARG A 53 2.11 -18.61 -4.46
N ILE A 54 3.14 -18.90 -5.25
CA ILE A 54 4.24 -17.98 -5.50
C ILE A 54 3.74 -16.72 -6.20
N GLN A 55 2.86 -16.86 -7.20
CA GLN A 55 2.27 -15.71 -7.90
C GLN A 55 1.51 -14.78 -6.95
N ILE A 56 0.67 -15.31 -6.06
CA ILE A 56 -0.07 -14.53 -5.07
C ILE A 56 0.88 -13.88 -4.05
N GLN A 57 1.89 -14.62 -3.57
CA GLN A 57 2.88 -14.12 -2.62
C GLN A 57 3.69 -12.94 -3.18
N VAL A 58 4.14 -13.03 -4.44
CA VAL A 58 4.86 -11.95 -5.12
C VAL A 58 3.97 -10.73 -5.31
N HIS A 59 2.68 -10.92 -5.64
CA HIS A 59 1.75 -9.81 -5.81
C HIS A 59 1.46 -9.09 -4.48
N ILE A 60 1.23 -9.85 -3.40
CA ILE A 60 1.06 -9.31 -2.05
C ILE A 60 2.32 -8.56 -1.60
N PHE A 61 3.50 -9.13 -1.85
CA PHE A 61 4.77 -8.49 -1.52
C PHE A 61 4.96 -7.17 -2.29
N GLY A 62 4.64 -7.15 -3.58
CA GLY A 62 4.67 -5.94 -4.40
C GLY A 62 3.75 -4.84 -3.86
N LEU A 63 2.56 -5.19 -3.39
CA LEU A 63 1.62 -4.24 -2.78
C LEU A 63 2.14 -3.68 -1.46
N ILE A 64 2.72 -4.52 -0.59
CA ILE A 64 3.33 -4.06 0.67
C ILE A 64 4.50 -3.10 0.39
N MET A 65 5.40 -3.47 -0.52
CA MET A 65 6.52 -2.63 -0.94
C MET A 65 6.05 -1.30 -1.54
N HIS A 66 4.99 -1.33 -2.36
CA HIS A 66 4.40 -0.14 -2.93
C HIS A 66 3.80 0.79 -1.86
N SER A 67 3.14 0.22 -0.85
CA SER A 67 2.58 0.98 0.27
C SER A 67 3.63 1.52 1.23
N CYS A 68 4.79 0.87 1.39
CA CYS A 68 5.90 1.33 2.25
C CYS A 68 6.90 2.27 1.56
N GLY A 69 7.01 2.23 0.24
CA GLY A 69 8.00 3.01 -0.52
C GLY A 69 7.51 4.41 -0.98
N ARG A 70 6.28 4.79 -0.63
CA ARG A 70 5.73 6.14 -0.83
C ARG A 70 6.08 7.04 0.35
#